data_AF-A0A7W1FZ58-F1
#
_entry.id   AF-A0A7W1FZ58-F1
#
_cell.length_a   1.000
_cell.length_b   1.000
_cell.length_c   1.000
_cell.angle_alpha   90.00
_cell.angle_beta   90.00
_cell.angle_gamma   90.00
#
_symmetry.space_group_name_H-M   'P 1'
#
loop_
_entity.id
_entity.type
_entity.pdbx_description
1 polymer ?
#
loop_
_entity_poly.entity_id
_entity_poly.type
_entity_poly.pdbx_seq_one_letter_code
_entity_poly.pdbx_strand_id
1 'polypeptide(L)'
;MQSNTTNLVGFKKNESDSSITMLVLSCFAYSTLLSVIFGYWSNINSFKRGLFAGSIIGVLVAIMTDSYLYSTSHFYNSLMPLLVDVFAAGLTVGMLGGVIGWIFGLKK
;
A
#
# COMPACT_ATOMS: atom_id res chain seq x y z
N MET A 1 -11.14 12.23 20.71
CA MET A 1 -10.20 13.33 20.41
C MET A 1 -10.24 13.56 18.91
N GLN A 2 -10.71 14.73 18.47
CA GLN A 2 -10.79 15.10 17.06
C GLN A 2 -9.35 15.34 16.56
N SER A 3 -8.91 14.59 15.55
CA SER A 3 -7.55 14.75 15.01
C SER A 3 -7.45 16.11 14.31
N ASN A 4 -6.70 17.05 14.90
CA ASN A 4 -6.50 18.40 14.33
C ASN A 4 -5.64 18.42 13.06
N THR A 5 -5.26 17.25 12.53
CA THR A 5 -4.32 17.11 11.40
C THR A 5 -4.93 17.48 10.04
N THR A 6 -6.25 17.51 9.89
CA THR A 6 -6.91 17.94 8.64
C THR A 6 -6.97 19.45 8.45
N ASN A 7 -6.61 20.25 9.45
CA ASN A 7 -6.69 21.71 9.42
C ASN A 7 -5.34 22.41 9.25
N LEU A 8 -4.24 21.67 9.02
CA LEU A 8 -2.94 22.24 8.73
C LEU A 8 -2.93 22.80 7.29
N VAL A 9 -2.81 24.12 7.16
CA VAL A 9 -2.77 24.82 5.87
C VAL A 9 -1.63 24.24 5.02
N GLY A 10 -1.98 23.67 3.86
CA GLY A 10 -1.03 23.04 2.94
C GLY A 10 -0.77 21.54 3.13
N PHE A 11 -1.31 20.91 4.19
CA PHE A 11 -1.11 19.48 4.43
C PHE A 11 -1.96 18.58 3.51
N LYS A 12 -3.28 18.79 3.49
CA LYS A 12 -4.20 18.08 2.59
C LYS A 12 -4.64 19.03 1.49
N LYS A 13 -4.38 18.68 0.23
CA LYS A 13 -4.92 19.44 -0.90
C LYS A 13 -6.45 19.35 -0.89
N ASN A 14 -7.10 20.45 -1.26
CA ASN A 14 -8.54 20.45 -1.51
C ASN A 14 -8.86 19.49 -2.66
N GLU A 15 -10.09 18.98 -2.69
CA GLU A 15 -10.53 18.02 -3.71
C GLU A 15 -10.36 18.57 -5.13
N SER A 16 -10.58 19.88 -5.32
CA SER A 16 -10.38 20.60 -6.57
C SER A 16 -8.92 20.70 -7.02
N ASP A 17 -7.97 20.62 -6.09
CA ASP A 17 -6.53 20.77 -6.35
C ASP A 17 -5.80 19.41 -6.37
N SER A 18 -6.52 18.32 -6.10
CA SER A 18 -5.99 16.97 -6.12
C SER A 18 -5.83 16.48 -7.56
N SER A 19 -4.61 16.08 -7.93
CA SER A 19 -4.33 15.55 -9.27
C SER A 19 -4.62 14.05 -9.33
N ILE A 20 -5.77 13.68 -9.91
CA ILE A 20 -6.14 12.28 -10.18
C ILE A 20 -5.07 11.58 -11.02
N THR A 21 -4.46 12.28 -11.97
CA THR A 21 -3.42 11.72 -12.85
C THR A 21 -2.21 11.23 -12.04
N MET A 22 -1.78 12.00 -11.05
CA MET A 22 -0.65 11.61 -10.20
C MET A 22 -1.00 10.43 -9.30
N LEU A 23 -2.25 10.35 -8.84
CA LEU A 23 -2.75 9.21 -8.06
C LEU A 23 -2.81 7.93 -8.89
N VAL A 24 -3.31 8.00 -10.13
CA VAL A 24 -3.32 6.85 -11.04
C VAL A 24 -1.90 6.39 -11.35
N LEU A 25 -0.98 7.32 -11.57
CA LEU A 25 0.42 6.99 -11.85
C LEU A 25 1.09 6.28 -10.67
N SER A 26 0.86 6.73 -9.43
CA SER A 26 1.42 6.09 -8.24
C SER A 26 0.86 4.68 -8.04
N CYS A 27 -0.45 4.49 -8.18
CA CYS A 27 -1.09 3.17 -8.11
C CYS A 27 -0.60 2.24 -9.23
N PHE A 28 -0.46 2.75 -10.45
CA PHE A 28 0.03 1.97 -11.59
C PHE A 28 1.48 1.54 -11.38
N ALA A 29 2.35 2.45 -10.91
CA ALA A 29 3.74 2.12 -10.61
C ALA A 29 3.84 1.04 -9.53
N TYR A 30 3.05 1.13 -8.45
CA TYR A 30 3.04 0.13 -7.39
C TYR A 30 2.52 -1.24 -7.85
N SER A 31 1.41 -1.26 -8.61
CA SER A 31 0.88 -2.51 -9.18
C SER A 31 1.86 -3.14 -10.19
N THR A 32 2.56 -2.32 -10.96
CA THR A 32 3.58 -2.80 -11.92
C THR A 32 4.77 -3.39 -11.19
N LEU A 33 5.25 -2.76 -10.12
CA LEU A 33 6.32 -3.28 -9.27
C LEU A 33 5.97 -4.69 -8.74
N LEU A 34 4.78 -4.85 -8.16
CA LEU A 34 4.31 -6.16 -7.68
C LEU A 34 4.21 -7.18 -8.81
N SER A 35 3.70 -6.77 -9.97
CA SER A 35 3.58 -7.64 -11.14
C SER A 35 4.94 -8.12 -11.64
N VAL A 36 5.97 -7.25 -11.64
CA VAL A 36 7.35 -7.62 -12.01
C VAL A 36 7.93 -8.61 -11.01
N ILE A 37 7.80 -8.35 -9.70
CA ILE A 37 8.30 -9.26 -8.66
C ILE A 37 7.63 -10.64 -8.77
N PHE A 38 6.32 -10.67 -9.03
CA PHE A 38 5.54 -11.92 -9.05
C PHE A 38 5.77 -12.72 -10.32
N GLY A 39 5.79 -12.04 -11.48
CA GLY A 39 5.98 -12.66 -12.78
C GLY A 39 7.44 -13.05 -13.05
N TYR A 40 8.39 -12.14 -12.85
CA TYR A 40 9.79 -12.35 -13.26
C TYR A 40 10.67 -12.94 -12.16
N TRP A 41 10.49 -12.56 -10.89
CA TRP A 41 11.45 -12.94 -9.83
C TRP A 41 11.02 -14.15 -9.01
N SER A 42 9.72 -14.34 -8.79
CA SER A 42 9.20 -15.38 -7.90
C SER A 42 8.32 -16.43 -8.60
N ASN A 43 8.00 -16.23 -9.88
CA ASN A 43 7.21 -17.15 -10.72
C ASN A 43 5.92 -17.60 -10.00
N ILE A 44 5.22 -16.64 -9.39
CA ILE A 44 3.99 -16.86 -8.63
C ILE A 44 2.84 -17.05 -9.62
N ASN A 45 2.27 -18.25 -9.64
CA ASN A 45 1.19 -18.65 -10.57
C ASN A 45 -0.07 -19.12 -9.81
N SER A 46 -0.26 -18.68 -8.56
CA SER A 46 -1.39 -19.10 -7.74
C SER A 46 -1.83 -17.96 -6.83
N PHE A 47 -3.15 -17.83 -6.67
CA PHE A 47 -3.77 -16.86 -5.78
C PHE A 47 -3.20 -16.92 -4.35
N LYS A 48 -3.06 -18.12 -3.77
CA LYS A 48 -2.58 -18.27 -2.38
C LYS A 48 -1.14 -17.77 -2.20
N ARG A 49 -0.27 -18.06 -3.18
CA ARG A 49 1.13 -17.58 -3.17
C ARG A 49 1.19 -16.07 -3.37
N GLY A 50 0.38 -15.54 -4.29
CA GLY A 50 0.26 -14.10 -4.53
C GLY A 50 -0.27 -13.35 -3.31
N LEU A 51 -1.24 -13.92 -2.61
CA LEU A 51 -1.82 -13.33 -1.39
C LEU A 51 -0.78 -13.26 -0.28
N PHE A 52 -0.07 -14.35 -0.03
CA PHE A 52 0.95 -14.37 1.03
C PHE A 52 2.12 -13.43 0.72
N ALA A 53 2.66 -13.47 -0.50
CA ALA A 53 3.73 -12.58 -0.92
C ALA A 53 3.29 -11.11 -0.92
N GLY A 54 2.06 -10.84 -1.37
CA GLY A 54 1.47 -9.50 -1.38
C GLY A 54 1.28 -8.94 0.03
N SER A 55 0.80 -9.76 0.96
CA SER A 55 0.64 -9.34 2.35
C SER A 55 1.97 -9.02 3.02
N ILE A 56 3.02 -9.82 2.76
CA ILE A 56 4.36 -9.55 3.30
C ILE A 56 4.87 -8.22 2.76
N ILE A 57 4.80 -8.01 1.44
CA ILE A 57 5.27 -6.75 0.83
C ILE A 57 4.45 -5.56 1.34
N GLY A 58 3.13 -5.70 1.44
CA GLY A 58 2.25 -4.66 1.98
C GLY A 58 2.60 -4.27 3.41
N VAL A 59 2.82 -5.25 4.28
CA VAL A 59 3.24 -5.02 5.67
C VAL A 59 4.59 -4.31 5.73
N LEU A 60 5.59 -4.75 4.96
CA LEU A 60 6.91 -4.13 4.97
C LEU A 60 6.86 -2.67 4.46
N VAL A 61 6.10 -2.42 3.39
CA VAL A 61 5.94 -1.08 2.81
C VAL A 61 5.19 -0.15 3.77
N ALA A 62 4.15 -0.65 4.45
CA ALA A 62 3.43 0.12 5.46
C ALA A 62 4.33 0.45 6.65
N ILE A 63 5.04 -0.54 7.22
CA ILE A 63 5.98 -0.29 8.32
C ILE A 63 7.03 0.75 7.94
N MET A 64 7.58 0.67 6.72
CA MET A 64 8.55 1.65 6.23
C MET A 64 7.93 3.07 6.18
N THR A 65 6.77 3.20 5.56
CA THR A 65 6.10 4.49 5.36
C THR A 65 5.64 5.08 6.68
N ASP A 66 4.97 4.28 7.51
CA ASP A 66 4.44 4.70 8.79
C ASP A 66 5.53 5.05 9.78
N SER A 67 6.61 4.26 9.86
CA SER A 67 7.74 4.57 10.76
C SER A 67 8.44 5.87 10.34
N TYR A 68 8.54 6.11 9.02
CA TYR A 68 9.08 7.36 8.49
C TYR A 68 8.18 8.54 8.85
N LEU A 69 6.87 8.43 8.66
CA LEU A 69 5.92 9.49 9.00
C LEU A 69 5.81 9.70 10.51
N TYR A 70 5.88 8.64 11.32
CA TYR A 70 5.92 8.71 12.78
C TYR A 70 7.17 9.44 13.29
N SER A 71 8.31 9.23 12.63
CA SER A 71 9.57 9.89 13.00
C SER A 71 9.63 11.35 12.55
N THR A 72 9.13 11.65 11.35
CA THR A 72 9.25 12.99 10.74
C THR A 72 8.09 13.92 11.05
N SER A 73 6.98 13.39 11.57
CA SER A 73 5.75 14.16 11.74
C SER A 73 5.07 13.88 13.08
N HIS A 74 4.42 14.89 13.65
CA HIS A 74 3.55 14.74 14.81
C HIS A 74 2.15 14.16 14.48
N PHE A 75 2.01 13.42 13.37
CA PHE A 75 0.71 12.93 12.88
C PHE A 75 0.10 11.84 13.76
N TYR A 76 0.93 11.04 14.40
CA TYR A 76 0.48 9.91 15.19
C TYR A 76 0.44 10.30 16.66
N ASN A 77 -0.77 10.40 17.22
CA ASN A 77 -0.97 10.60 18.65
C ASN A 77 -0.69 9.33 19.48
N SER A 78 -0.60 8.16 18.83
CA SER A 78 -0.34 6.87 19.48
C SER A 78 0.15 5.83 18.46
N LEU A 79 0.71 4.73 18.95
CA LEU A 79 1.15 3.58 18.13
C LEU A 79 0.00 2.72 17.59
N MET A 80 -1.21 2.88 18.15
CA MET A 80 -2.38 2.08 17.77
C MET A 80 -2.84 2.29 16.31
N PRO A 81 -2.98 3.52 15.78
CA PRO A 81 -3.31 3.74 14.36
C PRO A 81 -2.24 3.21 13.40
N LEU A 82 -0.97 3.23 13.79
CA LEU A 82 0.13 2.66 12.99
C LEU A 82 -0.03 1.14 12.86
N LEU A 83 -0.35 0.46 13.95
CA LEU A 83 -0.56 -1.00 13.92
C LEU A 83 -1.75 -1.39 13.03
N VAL A 84 -2.82 -0.59 13.07
CA VAL A 84 -4.02 -0.81 12.26
C VAL A 84 -3.72 -0.58 10.78
N ASP A 85 -2.94 0.46 10.43
CA ASP A 85 -2.57 0.74 9.04
C ASP A 85 -1.72 -0.37 8.44
N VAL A 86 -0.70 -0.84 9.17
CA VAL A 86 0.12 -1.99 8.75
C VAL A 86 -0.72 -3.24 8.48
N PHE A 87 -1.71 -3.52 9.34
CA PHE A 87 -2.59 -4.67 9.15
C PHE A 87 -3.52 -4.49 7.94
N ALA A 88 -4.08 -3.30 7.78
CA ALA A 88 -4.94 -2.95 6.64
C ALA A 88 -4.15 -3.00 5.30
N ALA A 89 -2.92 -2.51 5.29
CA ALA A 89 -2.02 -2.58 4.14
C ALA A 89 -1.67 -4.03 3.79
N GLY A 90 -1.36 -4.87 4.78
CA GLY A 90 -1.14 -6.30 4.58
C GLY A 90 -2.34 -7.02 3.94
N LEU A 91 -3.57 -6.68 4.36
CA LEU A 91 -4.78 -7.25 3.77
C LEU A 91 -5.05 -6.74 2.35
N THR A 92 -4.99 -5.43 2.13
CA THR A 92 -5.32 -4.81 0.84
C THR A 92 -4.30 -5.15 -0.24
N VAL A 93 -3.00 -5.03 0.06
CA VAL A 93 -1.93 -5.41 -0.85
C VAL A 93 -1.85 -6.93 -1.01
N GLY A 94 -2.19 -7.69 0.04
CA GLY A 94 -2.38 -9.14 -0.04
C GLY A 94 -3.43 -9.52 -1.07
N MET A 95 -4.62 -8.92 -1.02
CA MET A 95 -5.67 -9.18 -2.02
C MET A 95 -5.21 -8.79 -3.43
N LEU A 96 -4.60 -7.62 -3.60
CA LEU A 96 -4.02 -7.19 -4.88
C LEU A 96 -3.01 -8.23 -5.41
N GLY A 97 -2.09 -8.67 -4.56
CA GLY A 97 -1.11 -9.69 -4.89
C GLY A 97 -1.74 -11.05 -5.24
N GLY A 98 -2.79 -11.43 -4.55
CA GLY A 98 -3.58 -12.63 -4.86
C GLY A 98 -4.17 -12.56 -6.26
N VAL A 99 -4.81 -11.44 -6.62
CA VAL A 99 -5.37 -11.21 -7.97
C VAL A 99 -4.28 -11.28 -9.04
N ILE A 100 -3.13 -10.61 -8.83
CA ILE A 100 -2.00 -10.66 -9.76
C ILE A 100 -1.50 -12.10 -9.94
N GLY A 101 -1.31 -12.84 -8.85
CA GLY A 101 -0.86 -14.24 -8.88
C GLY A 101 -1.87 -15.19 -9.53
N TRP A 102 -3.17 -14.92 -9.39
CA TRP A 102 -4.22 -15.64 -10.10
C TRP A 102 -4.10 -15.42 -11.61
N ILE A 103 -4.02 -14.15 -12.04
CA ILE A 103 -3.95 -13.80 -13.47
C ILE A 103 -2.73 -14.45 -14.15
N PHE A 104 -1.57 -14.45 -13.48
CA PHE A 104 -0.40 -15.17 -14.00
C PHE A 104 -0.61 -16.68 -14.07
N GLY A 105 -1.33 -17.26 -13.11
CA GLY A 105 -1.71 -18.67 -13.13
C GLY A 105 -2.64 -19.06 -14.28
N LEU A 106 -3.51 -18.15 -14.74
CA LEU A 106 -4.39 -18.40 -15.90
C LEU A 106 -3.65 -18.40 -17.25
N LYS A 107 -2.46 -17.80 -17.32
CA LYS A 107 -1.67 -17.71 -18.55
C LYS A 107 -0.79 -18.93 -18.82
N LYS A 108 -0.67 -19.87 -17.87
CA LYS A 108 0.03 -21.15 -18.04
C LYS A 108 -0.97 -22.28 -18.25
#